data_AF-A0A1X1D4R6-F1
#
_entry.id   AF-A0A1X1D4R6-F1
#
_cell.length_a   1.000
_cell.length_b   1.000
_cell.length_c   1.000
_cell.angle_alpha   90.00
_cell.angle_beta   90.00
_cell.angle_gamma   90.00
#
_symmetry.space_group_name_H-M   'P 1'
#
loop_
_entity.id
_entity.type
_entity.pdbx_description
1 polymer ?
#
loop_
_entity_poly.entity_id
_entity_poly.type
_entity_poly.pdbx_seq_one_letter_code
_entity_poly.pdbx_strand_id
1 'polypeptide(L)' 'MKIVIFLAILIAGVLLIPDSLVGHFVRVSGDGETAMDKYDFTLLLIKAAISAIIALAVLQIVRRTR' A
#
# COMPACT_ATOMS: atom_id res chain seq x y z
N MET A 1 17.24 13.04 -1.69
CA MET A 1 15.96 13.80 -1.69
C MET A 1 14.81 13.06 -2.39
N LYS A 2 14.98 12.54 -3.62
CA LYS A 2 13.92 11.81 -4.37
C LYS A 2 13.41 10.54 -3.66
N ILE A 3 14.33 9.77 -3.07
CA ILE A 3 14.02 8.59 -2.24
C ILE A 3 13.24 8.93 -0.97
N VAL A 4 13.51 10.11 -0.37
CA VAL A 4 12.79 10.56 0.83
C VAL A 4 11.34 10.88 0.49
N ILE A 5 11.10 11.53 -0.66
CA ILE A 5 9.74 11.79 -1.17
C ILE A 5 9.00 10.48 -1.45
N PHE A 6 9.67 9.51 -2.08
CA PHE A 6 9.10 8.19 -2.30
C PHE A 6 8.68 7.51 -0.98
N LEU A 7 9.60 7.46 -0.01
CA LEU A 7 9.35 6.80 1.27
C LEU A 7 8.24 7.51 2.06
N ALA A 8 8.20 8.84 2.04
CA ALA A 8 7.14 9.62 2.68
C ALA A 8 5.76 9.31 2.09
N ILE A 9 5.65 9.26 0.75
CA ILE A 9 4.39 8.92 0.08
C ILE A 9 4.00 7.46 0.35
N LEU A 10 4.99 6.54 0.36
CA LEU A 10 4.75 5.12 0.66
C LEU A 10 4.17 4.95 2.07
N ILE A 11 4.81 5.55 3.08
CA ILE A 11 4.37 5.48 4.47
C ILE A 11 3.00 6.15 4.63
N ALA A 12 2.82 7.34 4.05
CA ALA A 12 1.54 8.05 4.10
C ALA A 12 0.41 7.22 3.47
N GLY A 13 0.65 6.58 2.33
CA GLY A 13 -0.34 5.72 1.68
C GLY A 13 -0.72 4.52 2.54
N VAL A 14 0.26 3.82 3.15
CA VAL A 14 -0.03 2.68 4.03
C VAL A 14 -0.86 3.10 5.26
N LEU A 15 -0.58 4.27 5.83
CA LEU A 15 -1.27 4.78 7.02
C LEU A 15 -2.66 5.39 6.72
N LEU A 16 -2.81 6.05 5.56
CA LEU A 16 -4.03 6.80 5.23
C LEU A 16 -5.06 5.96 4.45
N ILE A 17 -4.64 4.88 3.76
CA ILE A 17 -5.58 4.00 3.07
C ILE A 17 -6.38 3.22 4.13
N PRO A 18 -7.71 3.36 4.19
CA PRO A 18 -8.52 2.63 5.16
C PRO A 18 -8.58 1.14 4.81
N ASP A 19 -8.49 0.28 5.84
CA ASP A 19 -8.54 -1.17 5.66
C ASP A 19 -9.85 -1.64 5.02
N SER A 20 -10.97 -0.97 5.32
CA SER A 20 -12.29 -1.31 4.75
C SER A 20 -12.32 -1.22 3.23
N LEU A 21 -11.54 -0.32 2.63
CA LEU A 21 -11.50 -0.11 1.17
C LEU A 21 -10.77 -1.26 0.47
N VAL A 22 -9.71 -1.79 1.10
CA VAL A 22 -8.90 -2.88 0.56
C VAL A 22 -9.47 -4.25 0.94
N GLY A 23 -9.95 -4.37 2.18
CA GLY A 23 -10.45 -5.61 2.77
C GLY A 23 -11.66 -6.20 2.06
N HIS A 24 -12.43 -5.38 1.33
CA HIS A 24 -13.53 -5.87 0.50
C HIS A 24 -13.06 -6.81 -0.63
N PHE A 25 -11.81 -6.65 -1.08
CA PHE A 25 -11.21 -7.48 -2.13
C PHE A 25 -10.42 -8.68 -1.59
N VAL A 26 -10.18 -8.73 -0.27
CA VAL A 26 -9.37 -9.76 0.36
C VAL A 26 -10.30 -10.86 0.89
N ARG A 27 -10.27 -12.02 0.24
CA ARG A 27 -10.89 -13.25 0.75
C ARG A 27 -9.79 -14.19 1.22
N VAL A 28 -9.85 -14.61 2.47
CA VAL A 28 -8.94 -15.60 3.02
C VAL A 28 -9.71 -16.83 3.46
N SER A 29 -9.11 -17.99 3.20
CA SER A 29 -9.61 -19.32 3.54
C SER A 29 -8.62 -20.00 4.47
N GLY A 30 -9.12 -20.69 5.49
CA GLY A 30 -8.31 -21.47 6.41
C GLY A 30 -8.84 -21.42 7.85
N ASP A 31 -8.07 -22.05 8.73
CA ASP A 31 -8.25 -21.95 10.18
C ASP A 31 -8.12 -20.50 10.66
N GLY A 32 -8.85 -20.15 11.72
CA GLY A 32 -9.07 -18.77 12.16
C GLY A 32 -7.79 -17.97 12.35
N GLU A 33 -6.79 -18.51 13.04
CA GLU A 33 -5.52 -17.82 13.29
C GLU A 33 -4.69 -17.65 12.02
N THR A 34 -4.47 -18.74 11.30
CA THR A 34 -3.67 -18.72 10.06
C THR A 34 -4.35 -17.89 8.96
N ALA A 35 -5.68 -17.84 8.95
CA ALA A 35 -6.45 -17.01 8.03
C ALA A 35 -6.33 -15.52 8.39
N MET A 36 -6.27 -15.17 9.67
CA MET A 36 -6.13 -13.78 10.10
C MET A 36 -4.73 -13.23 9.77
N ASP A 37 -3.66 -13.99 10.01
CA ASP A 37 -2.30 -13.60 9.63
C ASP A 37 -2.16 -13.36 8.13
N LYS A 38 -2.72 -14.27 7.32
CA LYS A 38 -2.76 -14.13 5.86
C LYS A 38 -3.57 -12.91 5.43
N TYR A 39 -4.67 -12.61 6.12
CA TYR A 39 -5.51 -11.45 5.83
C TYR A 39 -4.75 -10.15 6.08
N ASP A 40 -4.15 -10.00 7.26
CA ASP A 40 -3.40 -8.80 7.65
C ASP A 40 -2.18 -8.59 6.75
N PHE A 41 -1.44 -9.65 6.43
CA PHE A 41 -0.33 -9.56 5.50
C PHE A 41 -0.79 -9.17 4.09
N THR A 42 -1.89 -9.74 3.60
CA THR A 42 -2.43 -9.43 2.27
C THR A 42 -2.93 -7.99 2.20
N LEU A 43 -3.61 -7.51 3.24
CA LEU A 43 -4.02 -6.11 3.37
C LEU A 43 -2.83 -5.16 3.30
N LEU A 44 -1.79 -5.43 4.09
CA LEU A 44 -0.58 -4.62 4.13
C LEU A 44 0.11 -4.60 2.76
N LEU A 45 0.20 -5.75 2.10
CA LEU A 45 0.83 -5.88 0.79
C LEU A 45 0.09 -5.05 -0.28
N ILE A 46 -1.24 -5.11 -0.31
CA ILE A 46 -2.03 -4.32 -1.27
C ILE A 46 -1.90 -2.83 -0.98
N LYS A 47 -1.99 -2.41 0.29
CA LYS A 47 -1.76 -1.02 0.68
C LYS A 47 -0.40 -0.52 0.25
N ALA A 48 0.65 -1.31 0.49
CA ALA A 48 2.01 -0.99 0.08
C ALA A 48 2.14 -0.89 -1.44
N ALA A 49 1.52 -1.80 -2.20
CA ALA A 49 1.53 -1.78 -3.65
C ALA A 49 0.86 -0.53 -4.24
N ILE A 50 -0.35 -0.19 -3.76
CA ILE A 50 -1.07 1.03 -4.18
C ILE A 50 -0.21 2.26 -3.87
N SER A 51 0.33 2.33 -2.66
CA SER A 51 1.16 3.45 -2.21
C SER A 51 2.44 3.58 -3.05
N ALA A 52 3.08 2.46 -3.41
CA ALA A 52 4.25 2.44 -4.26
C ALA A 52 3.94 2.93 -5.69
N ILE A 53 2.80 2.52 -6.26
CA ILE A 53 2.35 2.98 -7.59
C ILE A 53 2.12 4.50 -7.57
N ILE A 54 1.44 5.03 -6.55
CA ILE A 54 1.21 6.46 -6.40
C ILE A 54 2.54 7.21 -6.25
N ALA A 55 3.42 6.73 -5.38
CA ALA A 55 4.74 7.33 -5.17
C ALA A 55 5.58 7.34 -6.46
N LEU A 56 5.52 6.26 -7.24
CA LEU A 56 6.19 6.17 -8.53
C LEU A 56 5.60 7.15 -9.55
N ALA A 57 4.28 7.25 -9.64
CA ALA A 57 3.59 8.19 -10.53
C ALA A 57 3.96 9.64 -10.19
N VAL A 58 3.94 10.01 -8.90
CA VAL A 58 4.34 11.33 -8.43
C VAL A 58 5.81 11.61 -8.79
N LEU A 59 6.71 10.66 -8.58
CA LEU A 59 8.12 10.82 -8.96
C LEU A 59 8.29 11.01 -10.47
N GLN A 60 7.55 10.27 -11.30
CA GLN A 60 7.61 10.42 -12.76
C GLN A 60 7.11 11.79 -13.21
N ILE A 61 6.03 12.30 -12.61
CA ILE A 61 5.50 13.64 -12.87
C ILE A 61 6.53 14.69 -12.46
N VAL A 62 7.05 14.62 -11.23
CA VAL A 62 8.08 15.55 -10.72
C VAL A 62 9.33 15.54 -11.59
N ARG A 63 9.72 14.38 -12.12
CA ARG A 63 10.87 14.27 -13.03
C ARG A 63 10.60 14.90 -14.39
N ARG A 64 9.35 14.91 -14.87
CA ARG A 64 8.98 15.46 -16.18
C ARG A 64 8.79 16.98 -16.17
N THR A 65 8.44 17.56 -15.02
CA THR A 65 8.23 19.01 -14.86
C THR A 65 9.52 19.78 -14.55
N ARG A 66 10.63 19.08 -14.28
CA ARG A 66 11.92 19.66 -13.91
C ARG A 66 12.94 19.49 -15.03
#